data_AF-A0A3L8Q5C3-F1
#
_entry.id   AF-A0A3L8Q5C3-F1
#
_cell.length_a   1.000
_cell.length_b   1.000
_cell.length_c   1.000
_cell.angle_alpha   90.00
_cell.angle_beta   90.00
_cell.angle_gamma   90.00
#
_symmetry.space_group_name_H-M   'P 1'
#
loop_
_entity.id
_entity.type
_entity.pdbx_description
1 polymer ?
#
loop_
_entity_poly.entity_id
_entity_poly.type
_entity_poly.pdbx_seq_one_letter_code
_entity_poly.pdbx_strand_id
1 'polypeptide(L)' 'MGKLRQEADAQRTVEESSRIQRGYGHYFDLSLTNDDLERTFGRLREAMEHLRVQPQWVPVTWVY' A
#
# COMPACT_ATOMS: atom_id res chain seq x y z
N MET A 1 11.49 22.40 -16.93
CA MET A 1 11.25 21.04 -17.48
C MET A 1 11.19 19.94 -16.40
N GLY A 2 12.06 19.91 -15.38
CA GLY A 2 12.06 18.82 -14.38
C GLY A 2 10.84 18.72 -13.45
N LYS A 3 10.30 19.86 -12.97
CA LYS A 3 9.11 19.87 -12.08
C LYS A 3 7.85 19.28 -12.73
N LEU A 4 7.56 19.68 -13.97
CA LEU A 4 6.42 19.17 -14.74
C LEU A 4 6.46 17.65 -14.92
N ARG A 5 7.65 17.07 -15.08
CA ARG A 5 7.83 15.61 -15.16
C ARG A 5 7.51 14.94 -13.82
N GLN A 6 7.98 15.49 -12.70
CA GLN A 6 7.70 14.95 -11.37
C GLN A 6 6.21 15.01 -11.03
N GLU A 7 5.52 16.11 -11.38
CA GLU A 7 4.07 16.24 -11.20
C GLU A 7 3.30 15.21 -12.04
N ALA A 8 3.69 15.02 -13.31
CA ALA A 8 3.10 13.99 -14.16
C ALA A 8 3.36 12.57 -13.63
N ASP A 9 4.55 12.30 -13.09
CA ASP A 9 4.89 11.01 -12.48
C ASP A 9 4.05 10.75 -11.23
N ALA A 10 3.86 11.77 -10.38
CA ALA A 10 3.00 11.69 -9.19
C ALA A 10 1.53 11.46 -9.56
N GLN A 11 1.00 12.21 -10.53
CA GLN A 11 -0.39 12.05 -10.98
C GLN A 11 -0.66 10.65 -11.53
N ARG A 12 0.25 10.13 -12.37
CA ARG A 12 0.18 8.75 -12.87
C ARG A 12 0.19 7.73 -11.74
N THR A 13 1.02 7.96 -10.71
CA THR A 13 1.09 7.08 -9.54
C THR A 13 -0.25 7.05 -8.80
N VAL A 14 -0.88 8.20 -8.58
CA VAL A 14 -2.20 8.31 -7.92
C VAL A 14 -3.29 7.59 -8.72
N GLU A 15 -3.30 7.75 -10.04
CA GLU A 15 -4.27 7.11 -10.93
C GLU A 15 -4.13 5.58 -10.91
N GLU A 16 -2.90 5.07 -11.02
CA GLU A 16 -2.63 3.63 -10.95
C GLU A 16 -2.96 3.04 -9.58
N SER A 17 -2.58 3.71 -8.48
CA SER A 17 -2.97 3.29 -7.13
C SER A 17 -4.50 3.21 -6.98
N SER A 18 -5.22 4.20 -7.50
CA SER A 18 -6.69 4.22 -7.47
C SER A 18 -7.31 3.09 -8.29
N ARG A 19 -6.72 2.77 -9.45
CA ARG A 19 -7.16 1.66 -10.30
C ARG A 19 -6.96 0.31 -9.61
N ILE A 20 -5.80 0.09 -9.00
CA ILE A 20 -5.50 -1.13 -8.24
C ILE A 20 -6.45 -1.27 -7.05
N GLN A 21 -6.66 -0.20 -6.28
CA GLN A 21 -7.54 -0.23 -5.11
C GLN A 21 -8.98 -0.64 -5.47
N ARG A 22 -9.53 -0.10 -6.58
CA ARG A 22 -10.88 -0.46 -7.03
C ARG A 22 -10.99 -1.93 -7.48
N GLY A 23 -9.98 -2.44 -8.18
CA GLY A 23 -10.02 -3.80 -8.73
C GLY A 23 -9.67 -4.89 -7.71
N TYR A 24 -8.74 -4.59 -6.81
CA TYR A 24 -8.06 -5.61 -5.99
C TYR A 24 -8.04 -5.28 -4.50
N GLY A 25 -8.68 -4.17 -4.06
CA GLY A 25 -8.61 -3.73 -2.66
C GLY A 25 -9.10 -4.76 -1.64
N HIS A 26 -9.97 -5.68 -2.04
CA HIS A 26 -10.48 -6.78 -1.21
C HIS A 26 -9.43 -7.88 -0.94
N TYR A 27 -8.30 -7.87 -1.62
CA TYR A 27 -7.16 -8.76 -1.36
C TYR A 27 -6.13 -8.19 -0.40
N PHE A 28 -6.26 -6.91 0.00
CA PHE A 28 -5.29 -6.26 0.87
C PHE A 28 -5.86 -6.11 2.28
N ASP A 29 -5.09 -6.55 3.28
CA ASP A 29 -5.45 -6.38 4.69
C ASP A 29 -5.20 -4.95 5.19
N LEU A 30 -4.28 -4.23 4.55
CA LEU A 30 -3.87 -2.87 4.93
C LEU A 30 -3.59 -1.99 3.71
N SER A 31 -4.11 -0.78 3.73
CA SER A 31 -3.80 0.28 2.76
C SER A 31 -3.25 1.50 3.49
N LEU A 32 -2.10 2.02 3.01
CA LEU A 32 -1.43 3.19 3.57
C LEU A 32 -1.44 4.34 2.56
N THR A 33 -2.05 5.46 2.93
CA THR A 33 -1.94 6.72 2.17
C THR A 33 -0.56 7.33 2.37
N ASN A 34 0.15 7.59 1.28
CA ASN A 34 1.46 8.25 1.29
C ASN A 34 1.27 9.78 1.35
N ASP A 35 1.00 10.30 2.56
CA ASP A 35 0.81 11.73 2.84
C ASP A 35 2.11 12.40 3.30
N ASP A 36 2.83 11.75 4.20
CA ASP A 36 4.17 12.10 4.67
C ASP A 36 5.07 10.86 4.58
N LEU A 37 6.22 10.99 3.91
CA LEU A 37 7.08 9.85 3.60
C LEU A 37 7.60 9.15 4.87
N GLU A 38 8.05 9.94 5.86
CA GLU A 38 8.68 9.43 7.07
C GLU A 38 7.66 8.72 7.95
N ARG A 39 6.50 9.36 8.17
CA ARG A 39 5.40 8.80 8.94
C ARG A 39 4.81 7.56 8.27
N THR A 40 4.60 7.60 6.96
CA THR A 40 4.05 6.45 6.21
C THR A 40 5.01 5.28 6.26
N PHE A 41 6.31 5.53 6.12
CA PHE A 41 7.34 4.51 6.25
C PHE A 41 7.39 3.92 7.67
N GLY A 42 7.27 4.75 8.70
CA GLY A 42 7.16 4.29 10.09
C GLY A 42 5.99 3.32 10.30
N ARG A 43 4.80 3.69 9.82
CA ARG A 43 3.59 2.83 9.86
C ARG A 43 3.78 1.53 9.10
N LEU A 44 4.43 1.57 7.93
CA LEU A 44 4.75 0.37 7.17
C LEU A 44 5.68 -0.57 7.95
N ARG A 45 6.73 -0.03 8.58
CA ARG A 45 7.64 -0.83 9.41
C ARG A 45 6.93 -1.50 10.57
N GLU A 46 6.09 -0.75 11.29
CA GLU A 46 5.31 -1.29 12.40
C GLU A 46 4.38 -2.42 11.94
N ALA A 47 3.67 -2.21 10.82
CA ALA A 47 2.82 -3.25 10.24
C ALA A 47 3.62 -4.50 9.86
N MET A 48 4.81 -4.35 9.27
CA MET A 48 5.69 -5.48 8.97
C MET A 48 6.16 -6.23 10.21
N GLU A 49 6.51 -5.54 11.30
CA GLU A 49 6.90 -6.23 12.53
C GLU A 49 5.72 -6.98 13.15
N HIS A 50 4.51 -6.42 13.13
CA HIS A 50 3.30 -7.12 13.58
C HIS A 50 3.00 -8.36 12.73
N LEU A 51 3.12 -8.27 11.41
CA LEU A 51 2.94 -9.41 10.50
C LEU A 51 3.88 -10.60 10.83
N ARG A 52 5.07 -10.33 11.38
CA ARG A 52 6.06 -11.37 11.70
C ARG A 52 5.75 -12.14 12.98
N VAL A 53 5.06 -11.53 13.94
CA VAL A 53 4.86 -12.09 15.28
C VAL A 53 3.41 -12.42 15.59
N GLN A 54 2.45 -11.80 14.88
CA GLN A 54 1.03 -12.00 15.11
C GLN A 54 0.46 -13.00 14.08
N PRO A 55 -0.36 -13.96 14.51
CA PRO A 55 -1.15 -14.78 13.59
C PRO A 55 -2.00 -13.92 12.66
N GLN A 56 -2.06 -14.29 11.38
CA GLN A 56 -2.80 -13.56 10.36
C GLN A 56 -4.03 -14.33 9.90
N TRP A 57 -5.08 -13.61 9.55
CA TRP A 57 -6.25 -14.19 8.90
C TRP A 57 -5.89 -14.53 7.46
N VAL A 58 -6.01 -15.81 7.11
CA VAL A 58 -5.80 -16.28 5.74
C VAL A 58 -7.06 -16.99 5.25
N PRO A 59 -7.39 -16.90 3.95
CA PRO A 59 -8.40 -17.75 3.35
C PRO A 59 -8.12 -19.22 3.65
N VAL A 60 -9.17 -19.97 3.99
CA VAL A 60 -9.06 -21.42 4.23
C VAL A 60 -8.45 -22.13 3.03
N THR A 61 -8.69 -21.64 1.82
CA THR A 61 -8.12 -22.17 0.57
C THR A 61 -6.60 -22.05 0.45
N TRP A 62 -5.90 -21.33 1.34
CA TRP A 62 -4.43 -21.25 1.31
C TRP A 62 -3.75 -22.34 2.15
N VAL A 63 -4.49 -22.95 3.08
CA VAL A 63 -3.95 -23.96 4.00
C VAL A 63 -4.30 -25.40 3.60
N TYR A 64 -5.09 -25.58 2.54
CA TYR A 64 -5.44 -26.86 1.92
C TYR A 64 -4.97 -26.89 0.48
#